data_AF-A0A0C9Z914-F1
#
_entry.id   AF-A0A0C9Z914-F1
#
_cell.length_a   1.000
_cell.length_b   1.000
_cell.length_c   1.000
_cell.angle_alpha   90.00
_cell.angle_beta   90.00
_cell.angle_gamma   90.00
#
_symmetry.space_group_name_H-M   'P 1'
#
loop_
_entity.id
_entity.type
_entity.pdbx_description
1 polymer ?
#
loop_
_entity_poly.entity_id
_entity_poly.type
_entity_poly.pdbx_seq_one_letter_code
_entity_poly.pdbx_strand_id
1 'polypeptide(L)'
;MMNNPWRPISSGRMSVQDARALRWGLVVICLGLSFLFSLNVLISSMVSTMIMIVYDDLHLSNHPIFKTLCNVAAYVTGGVGCSLILSRESSLDGTSIKAFSCSALVILLTIHAQDFPDINGDRKSGRRTLPIVAPEGSRVYMLCVLPLLSLVLTSVWNLGPLCSIFFVSIGSWVGLRYFRFRDEIRDQSSYRLYNIWLMGVHLLPANGRFPVLAW
;
A
#
# COMPACT_ATOMS: atom_id res chain seq x y z
N MET A 1 21.23 2.61 16.30
CA MET A 1 20.44 1.95 15.24
C MET A 1 20.03 0.57 15.75
N MET A 2 18.85 0.44 16.35
CA MET A 2 18.45 -0.78 17.09
C MET A 2 17.31 -1.55 16.40
N ASN A 3 16.75 -1.04 15.30
CA ASN A 3 15.66 -1.67 14.57
C ASN A 3 16.16 -2.15 13.19
N ASN A 4 16.02 -3.44 12.89
CA ASN A 4 16.38 -4.09 11.61
C ASN A 4 17.88 -3.98 11.22
N PRO A 5 18.79 -4.67 11.94
CA PRO A 5 20.24 -4.57 11.73
C PRO A 5 20.70 -5.04 10.34
N TRP A 6 19.90 -5.85 9.66
CA TRP A 6 20.19 -6.29 8.29
C TRP A 6 20.03 -5.18 7.24
N ARG A 7 19.47 -4.00 7.54
CA ARG A 7 19.33 -2.91 6.56
C ARG A 7 20.70 -2.39 6.11
N PRO A 8 20.91 -2.03 4.82
CA PRO A 8 22.22 -1.64 4.28
C PRO A 8 22.98 -0.62 5.13
N ILE A 9 22.34 0.49 5.51
CA ILE A 9 22.96 1.55 6.33
C ILE A 9 23.29 1.05 7.75
N SER A 10 22.35 0.34 8.40
CA SER A 10 22.57 -0.17 9.77
C SER A 10 23.62 -1.26 9.85
N SER A 11 23.76 -2.06 8.79
CA SER A 11 24.80 -3.09 8.64
C SER A 11 26.16 -2.53 8.18
N GLY A 12 26.27 -1.22 7.94
CA GLY A 12 27.51 -0.60 7.43
C GLY A 12 27.85 -0.92 5.97
N ARG A 13 26.95 -1.57 5.22
CA ARG A 13 27.15 -1.94 3.81
C ARG A 13 27.07 -0.76 2.83
N MET A 14 26.55 0.38 3.29
CA MET A 14 26.41 1.61 2.51
C MET A 14 26.48 2.80 3.45
N SER A 15 27.27 3.83 3.10
CA SER A 15 27.32 5.06 3.88
C SER A 15 26.05 5.88 3.71
N VAL A 16 25.74 6.75 4.67
CA VAL A 16 24.59 7.67 4.57
C VAL A 16 24.76 8.66 3.42
N GLN A 17 26.01 9.05 3.12
CA GLN A 17 26.33 9.98 2.03
C GLN A 17 26.06 9.31 0.68
N ASP A 18 26.53 8.07 0.48
CA ASP A 18 26.27 7.31 -0.75
C ASP A 18 24.78 7.06 -0.95
N ALA A 19 24.06 6.72 0.13
CA ALA A 19 22.61 6.53 0.08
C ALA A 19 21.86 7.79 -0.35
N ARG A 20 22.29 8.96 0.12
CA ARG A 20 21.71 10.27 -0.26
C ARG A 20 22.03 10.61 -1.71
N ALA A 21 23.28 10.41 -2.14
CA ALA A 21 23.69 10.62 -3.52
C ALA A 21 22.88 9.72 -4.47
N LEU A 22 22.71 8.44 -4.11
CA LEU A 22 21.90 7.50 -4.88
C LEU A 22 20.41 7.91 -4.92
N ARG A 23 19.80 8.30 -3.79
CA ARG A 23 18.40 8.78 -3.74
C ARG A 23 18.17 9.92 -4.72
N TRP A 24 18.98 10.97 -4.64
CA TRP A 24 18.80 12.16 -5.48
C TRP A 24 19.21 11.93 -6.94
N GLY A 25 20.25 11.12 -7.18
CA GLY A 25 20.62 10.68 -8.53
C GLY A 25 19.49 9.94 -9.23
N LEU A 26 18.85 8.98 -8.55
CA LEU A 26 17.69 8.26 -9.08
C LEU A 26 16.49 9.20 -9.32
N VAL A 27 16.23 10.15 -8.42
CA VAL A 27 15.16 11.15 -8.64
C VAL A 27 15.40 11.94 -9.93
N VAL A 28 16.62 12.46 -10.15
CA VAL A 28 16.96 13.21 -11.37
C VAL A 28 16.80 12.34 -12.61
N ILE A 29 17.31 11.10 -12.58
CA ILE A 29 17.19 10.15 -13.70
C ILE A 29 15.72 9.84 -14.00
N CYS A 30 14.93 9.50 -12.99
CA CYS A 30 13.52 9.16 -13.14
C CYS A 30 12.70 10.35 -13.66
N LEU A 31 12.95 11.57 -13.18
CA LEU A 31 12.30 12.78 -13.70
C LEU A 31 12.72 13.06 -15.15
N GLY A 32 14.00 12.90 -15.49
CA GLY A 32 14.49 13.03 -16.86
C GLY A 32 13.81 12.04 -17.81
N LEU A 33 13.75 10.76 -17.43
CA LEU A 33 13.04 9.74 -18.20
C LEU A 33 11.54 10.03 -18.33
N SER A 34 10.92 10.53 -17.26
CA SER A 34 9.50 10.89 -17.27
C SER A 34 9.21 12.06 -18.21
N PHE A 35 10.10 13.06 -18.24
CA PHE A 35 10.02 14.21 -19.16
C PHE A 35 10.11 13.78 -20.63
N LEU A 36 11.00 12.83 -20.93
CA LEU A 36 11.13 12.27 -22.29
C LEU A 36 9.88 11.50 -22.74
N PHE A 37 9.04 11.03 -21.80
CA PHE A 37 7.86 10.25 -22.11
C PHE A 37 6.62 11.14 -22.33
N SER A 38 6.20 11.90 -21.33
CA SER A 38 5.11 12.88 -21.46
C SER A 38 5.04 13.83 -20.26
N LEU A 39 4.40 14.99 -20.44
CA LEU A 39 4.16 15.94 -19.35
C LEU A 39 3.36 15.33 -18.19
N ASN A 40 2.36 14.48 -18.48
CA ASN A 40 1.52 13.87 -17.45
C ASN A 40 2.31 12.84 -16.62
N VAL A 41 3.19 12.06 -17.26
CA VAL A 41 4.09 11.14 -16.55
C VAL A 41 5.10 11.92 -15.71
N LEU A 42 5.65 13.02 -16.23
CA LEU A 42 6.52 13.91 -15.45
C LEU A 42 5.82 14.45 -14.21
N ILE A 43 4.60 15.00 -14.35
CA ILE A 43 3.82 15.51 -13.21
C ILE A 43 3.58 14.41 -12.19
N SER A 44 3.20 13.21 -12.63
CA SER A 44 3.00 12.05 -11.73
C SER A 44 4.29 11.71 -10.95
N SER A 45 5.45 11.69 -11.62
CA SER A 45 6.75 11.43 -10.99
C SER A 45 7.18 12.55 -10.03
N MET A 46 6.90 13.81 -10.35
CA MET A 46 7.15 14.95 -9.46
C MET A 46 6.29 14.88 -8.21
N VAL A 47 4.99 14.57 -8.34
CA VAL A 47 4.08 14.39 -7.21
C VAL A 47 4.53 13.22 -6.33
N SER A 48 4.91 12.09 -6.93
CA SER A 48 5.44 10.94 -6.18
C SER A 48 6.72 11.31 -5.40
N THR A 49 7.62 12.08 -6.01
CA THR A 49 8.84 12.57 -5.37
C THR A 49 8.51 13.51 -4.21
N MET A 50 7.56 14.43 -4.41
CA MET A 50 7.09 15.34 -3.37
C MET A 50 6.49 14.56 -2.18
N ILE A 51 5.66 13.55 -2.44
CA ILE A 51 5.09 12.69 -1.38
C ILE A 51 6.20 12.01 -0.58
N MET A 52 7.23 11.49 -1.24
CA MET A 52 8.39 10.87 -0.57
C MET A 52 9.13 11.88 0.33
N ILE A 53 9.38 13.10 -0.15
CA ILE A 53 10.03 14.16 0.64
C ILE A 53 9.16 14.54 1.85
N VAL A 54 7.86 14.72 1.64
CA VAL A 54 6.91 15.04 2.72
C VAL A 54 6.87 13.92 3.76
N TYR A 55 6.87 12.67 3.32
CA TYR A 55 6.81 11.50 4.20
C TYR A 55 8.07 11.32 5.05
N ASP A 56 9.25 11.41 4.42
CA ASP A 56 10.55 11.15 5.04
C ASP A 56 11.18 12.41 5.64
N ASP A 57 11.44 13.43 4.82
CA ASP A 57 12.26 14.59 5.17
C ASP A 57 11.52 15.57 6.09
N LEU A 58 10.20 15.72 5.91
CA LEU A 58 9.36 16.50 6.83
C LEU A 58 8.85 15.68 8.02
N HIS A 59 9.21 14.39 8.11
CA HIS A 59 8.86 13.49 9.22
C HIS A 59 7.34 13.32 9.44
N LEU A 60 6.50 13.59 8.44
CA LEU A 60 5.04 13.41 8.54
C LEU A 60 4.66 11.93 8.75
N SER A 61 5.54 10.99 8.41
CA SER A 61 5.41 9.58 8.73
C SER A 61 5.31 9.27 10.23
N ASN A 62 5.70 10.19 11.11
CA ASN A 62 5.53 10.06 12.55
C ASN A 62 4.09 10.34 13.01
N HIS A 63 3.31 11.08 12.22
CA HIS A 63 1.90 11.34 12.49
C HIS A 63 1.02 10.28 11.81
N PRO A 64 0.16 9.54 12.55
CA PRO A 64 -0.55 8.39 12.00
C PRO A 64 -1.46 8.71 10.80
N ILE A 65 -2.14 9.86 10.86
CA ILE A 65 -3.03 10.33 9.80
C ILE A 65 -2.23 10.69 8.56
N PHE A 66 -1.18 11.51 8.69
CA PHE A 66 -0.37 11.92 7.55
C PHE A 66 0.43 10.76 6.95
N LYS A 67 0.95 9.84 7.77
CA LYS A 67 1.54 8.57 7.31
C LYS A 67 0.57 7.83 6.39
N THR A 68 -0.68 7.71 6.82
CA THR A 68 -1.74 7.03 6.06
C THR A 68 -2.05 7.75 4.75
N LEU A 69 -2.25 9.08 4.80
CA LEU A 69 -2.53 9.90 3.62
C LEU A 69 -1.39 9.85 2.59
N CYS A 70 -0.15 9.96 3.03
CA CYS A 70 1.02 9.84 2.15
C CYS A 70 1.12 8.45 1.52
N ASN A 71 0.85 7.38 2.28
CA ASN A 71 0.82 6.03 1.71
C ASN A 71 -0.27 5.89 0.64
N VAL A 72 -1.49 6.35 0.92
CA VAL A 72 -2.59 6.36 -0.07
C VAL A 72 -2.18 7.13 -1.32
N ALA A 73 -1.65 8.34 -1.15
CA ALA A 73 -1.21 9.19 -2.27
C ALA A 73 -0.09 8.52 -3.09
N ALA A 74 0.86 7.85 -2.43
CA ALA A 74 1.93 7.12 -3.11
C ALA A 74 1.40 5.94 -3.93
N TYR A 75 0.50 5.12 -3.37
CA TYR A 75 -0.13 4.01 -4.10
C TYR A 75 -0.91 4.48 -5.33
N VAL A 76 -1.71 5.55 -5.18
CA VAL A 76 -2.50 6.11 -6.27
C VAL A 76 -1.58 6.71 -7.34
N THR A 77 -0.65 7.59 -6.94
CA THR A 77 0.25 8.28 -7.88
C THR A 77 1.15 7.30 -8.63
N GLY A 78 1.65 6.26 -7.96
CA GLY A 78 2.41 5.19 -8.60
C GLY A 78 1.58 4.44 -9.65
N GLY A 79 0.35 4.05 -9.29
CA GLY A 79 -0.58 3.37 -10.20
C GLY A 79 -0.96 4.22 -11.42
N VAL A 80 -1.24 5.52 -11.20
CA VAL A 80 -1.54 6.49 -12.26
C VAL A 80 -0.34 6.63 -13.20
N GLY A 81 0.87 6.84 -12.67
CA GLY A 81 2.08 6.95 -13.46
C GLY A 81 2.33 5.72 -14.34
N CYS A 82 2.22 4.51 -13.76
CA CYS A 82 2.35 3.27 -14.52
C CYS A 82 1.29 3.15 -15.63
N SER A 83 0.05 3.55 -15.35
CA SER A 83 -1.04 3.42 -16.33
C SER A 83 -0.92 4.42 -17.47
N LEU A 84 -0.46 5.64 -17.22
CA LEU A 84 -0.14 6.61 -18.26
C LEU A 84 0.98 6.11 -19.18
N ILE A 85 2.01 5.45 -18.61
CA ILE A 85 3.09 4.85 -19.40
C ILE A 85 2.58 3.70 -20.28
N LEU A 86 1.76 2.80 -19.71
CA LEU A 86 1.28 1.61 -20.42
C LEU A 86 0.24 1.91 -21.48
N SER A 87 -0.71 2.80 -21.17
CA SER A 87 -1.76 3.19 -22.12
C SER A 87 -1.25 4.07 -23.25
N ARG A 88 -0.17 4.84 -23.01
CA ARG A 88 0.29 5.94 -23.88
C ARG A 88 -0.77 7.02 -24.13
N GLU A 89 -1.84 6.99 -23.35
CA GLU A 89 -2.91 7.97 -23.41
C GLU A 89 -2.62 9.15 -22.48
N SER A 90 -3.20 10.30 -22.81
CA SER A 90 -3.07 11.50 -21.98
C SER A 90 -3.99 11.46 -20.75
N SER A 91 -4.98 10.57 -20.71
CA SER A 91 -5.98 10.51 -19.65
C SER A 91 -6.33 9.07 -19.25
N LEU A 92 -6.89 8.93 -18.06
CA LEU A 92 -7.31 7.63 -17.52
C LEU A 92 -8.75 7.33 -17.94
N ASP A 93 -9.00 6.08 -18.34
CA ASP A 93 -10.35 5.58 -18.56
C ASP A 93 -11.13 5.44 -17.25
N GLY A 94 -12.46 5.42 -17.35
CA GLY A 94 -13.35 5.31 -16.18
C GLY A 94 -13.05 4.09 -15.31
N THR A 95 -12.64 2.97 -15.92
CA THR A 95 -12.24 1.76 -15.19
C THR A 95 -10.97 1.97 -14.37
N SER A 96 -9.95 2.67 -14.90
CA SER A 96 -8.75 3.02 -14.13
C SER A 96 -9.07 3.98 -12.99
N ILE A 97 -9.89 5.01 -13.24
CA ILE A 97 -10.30 5.96 -12.19
C ILE A 97 -11.02 5.22 -11.05
N LYS A 98 -11.95 4.32 -11.39
CA LYS A 98 -12.64 3.45 -10.43
C LYS A 98 -11.66 2.54 -9.68
N ALA A 99 -10.68 1.95 -10.38
CA ALA A 99 -9.64 1.10 -9.79
C ALA A 99 -8.78 1.86 -8.77
N PHE A 100 -8.30 3.06 -9.12
CA PHE A 100 -7.50 3.87 -8.20
C PHE A 100 -8.31 4.40 -7.03
N SER A 101 -9.59 4.73 -7.24
CA SER A 101 -10.48 5.10 -6.14
C SER A 101 -10.69 3.94 -5.16
N CYS A 102 -10.90 2.72 -5.67
CA CYS A 102 -11.00 1.53 -4.84
C CYS A 102 -9.67 1.25 -4.11
N SER A 103 -8.55 1.33 -4.81
CA SER A 103 -7.21 1.17 -4.22
C SER A 103 -6.97 2.20 -3.12
N ALA A 104 -7.31 3.46 -3.34
CA ALA A 104 -7.16 4.52 -2.35
C ALA A 104 -7.94 4.19 -1.08
N LEU A 105 -9.22 3.79 -1.23
CA LEU A 105 -10.08 3.43 -0.10
C LEU A 105 -9.56 2.19 0.65
N VAL A 106 -9.13 1.16 -0.09
CA VAL A 106 -8.58 -0.07 0.51
C VAL A 106 -7.34 0.28 1.30
N ILE A 107 -6.34 0.93 0.69
CA ILE A 107 -5.11 1.32 1.38
C ILE A 107 -5.41 2.22 2.58
N LEU A 108 -6.29 3.21 2.44
CA LEU A 108 -6.68 4.11 3.54
C LEU A 108 -7.15 3.33 4.77
N LEU A 109 -7.97 2.31 4.56
CA LEU A 109 -8.56 1.52 5.63
C LEU A 109 -7.63 0.41 6.13
N THR A 110 -6.79 -0.16 5.27
CA THR A 110 -6.05 -1.38 5.61
C THR A 110 -4.54 -1.21 5.73
N ILE A 111 -3.98 -0.02 5.48
CA ILE A 111 -2.54 0.23 5.59
C ILE A 111 -2.01 -0.08 7.01
N HIS A 112 -2.86 -0.01 8.02
CA HIS A 112 -2.54 -0.38 9.41
C HIS A 112 -2.08 -1.84 9.56
N ALA A 113 -2.40 -2.71 8.61
CA ALA A 113 -1.94 -4.10 8.55
C ALA A 113 -0.40 -4.23 8.63
N GLN A 114 0.33 -3.26 8.08
CA GLN A 114 1.79 -3.24 8.08
C GLN A 114 2.41 -2.89 9.44
N ASP A 115 1.64 -2.26 10.33
CA ASP A 115 2.15 -1.78 11.61
C ASP A 115 2.16 -2.90 12.68
N PHE A 116 1.42 -4.00 12.48
CA PHE A 116 1.35 -5.12 13.43
C PHE A 116 2.69 -5.85 13.65
N PRO A 117 3.44 -6.22 12.61
CA PRO A 117 4.78 -6.79 12.79
C PRO A 117 5.76 -5.85 13.49
N ASP A 118 5.57 -4.54 13.33
CA ASP A 118 6.55 -3.53 13.73
C ASP A 118 6.18 -2.83 15.06
N ILE A 119 5.21 -3.33 15.84
CA ILE A 119 4.73 -2.71 17.09
C ILE A 119 5.88 -2.36 18.04
N ASN A 120 6.80 -3.30 18.27
CA ASN A 120 7.93 -3.11 19.20
C ASN A 120 8.91 -2.05 18.68
N GLY A 121 9.17 -2.05 17.37
CA GLY A 121 10.03 -1.08 16.71
C GLY A 121 9.44 0.32 16.74
N ASP A 122 8.17 0.44 16.38
CA ASP A 122 7.42 1.71 16.38
C ASP A 122 7.30 2.29 17.79
N ARG A 123 7.07 1.45 18.82
CA ARG A 123 7.04 1.88 20.23
C ARG A 123 8.39 2.46 20.66
N LYS A 124 9.51 1.80 20.32
CA LYS A 124 10.86 2.29 20.61
C LYS A 124 11.20 3.59 19.88
N SER A 125 10.61 3.81 18.70
CA SER A 125 10.74 5.04 17.92
C SER A 125 9.75 6.14 18.33
N GLY A 126 8.93 5.92 19.36
CA GLY A 126 7.95 6.90 19.84
C GLY A 126 6.73 7.10 18.92
N ARG A 127 6.51 6.20 17.96
CA ARG A 127 5.38 6.28 17.03
C ARG A 127 4.09 5.78 17.68
N ARG A 128 2.97 6.38 17.29
CA ARG A 128 1.63 6.05 17.80
C ARG A 128 0.77 5.40 16.71
N THR A 129 1.14 4.20 16.25
CA THR A 129 0.36 3.46 15.24
C THR A 129 -0.93 2.88 15.81
N LEU A 130 -1.88 2.51 14.94
CA LEU A 130 -3.19 2.00 15.37
C LEU A 130 -3.08 0.79 16.32
N PRO A 131 -2.20 -0.21 16.07
CA PRO A 131 -2.02 -1.32 17.00
C PRO A 131 -1.37 -0.94 18.35
N ILE A 132 -0.70 0.21 18.43
CA ILE A 132 -0.15 0.73 19.69
C ILE A 132 -1.22 1.49 20.48
N VAL A 133 -2.01 2.32 19.81
CA VAL A 133 -3.04 3.17 20.44
C VAL A 133 -4.26 2.37 20.85
N ALA A 134 -4.69 1.41 20.03
CA ALA A 134 -5.84 0.55 20.29
C ALA A 134 -5.50 -0.92 19.99
N PRO A 135 -4.76 -1.63 20.86
CA PRO A 135 -4.27 -2.99 20.57
C PRO A 135 -5.38 -3.98 20.21
N GLU A 136 -6.42 -4.09 21.05
CA GLU A 136 -7.56 -4.98 20.75
C GLU A 136 -8.51 -4.39 19.71
N GLY A 137 -8.76 -3.07 19.78
CA GLY A 137 -9.64 -2.38 18.82
C GLY A 137 -9.13 -2.49 17.37
N SER A 138 -7.82 -2.37 17.16
CA SER A 138 -7.18 -2.53 15.85
C SER A 138 -7.37 -3.93 15.26
N ARG A 139 -7.41 -4.97 16.10
CA ARG A 139 -7.56 -6.36 15.66
C ARG A 139 -9.01 -6.70 15.33
N VAL A 140 -9.95 -6.21 16.14
CA VAL A 140 -11.39 -6.26 15.80
C VAL A 140 -11.66 -5.47 14.53
N TYR A 141 -11.03 -4.30 14.38
CA TYR A 141 -11.11 -3.50 13.16
C TYR A 141 -10.65 -4.30 11.92
N MET A 142 -9.47 -4.94 11.97
CA MET A 142 -9.00 -5.79 10.87
C MET A 142 -9.90 -7.00 10.60
N LEU A 143 -10.48 -7.59 11.64
CA LEU A 143 -11.45 -8.69 11.52
C LEU A 143 -12.70 -8.28 10.73
N CYS A 144 -13.17 -7.04 10.90
CA CYS A 144 -14.38 -6.55 10.25
C CYS A 144 -14.09 -5.95 8.87
N VAL A 145 -13.05 -5.12 8.75
CA VAL A 145 -12.81 -4.30 7.56
C VAL A 145 -12.38 -5.14 6.34
N LEU A 146 -11.60 -6.21 6.53
CA LEU A 146 -11.11 -7.04 5.43
C LEU A 146 -12.23 -7.86 4.75
N PRO A 147 -13.10 -8.59 5.47
CA PRO A 147 -14.28 -9.20 4.86
C PRO A 147 -15.21 -8.17 4.22
N LEU A 148 -15.46 -7.04 4.89
CA LEU A 148 -16.35 -5.99 4.39
C LEU A 148 -15.85 -5.43 3.06
N LEU A 149 -14.58 -5.07 2.98
CA LEU A 149 -13.97 -4.60 1.73
C LEU A 149 -13.98 -5.69 0.67
N SER A 150 -13.78 -6.95 1.04
CA SER A 150 -13.85 -8.06 0.08
C SER A 150 -15.25 -8.17 -0.54
N LEU A 151 -16.31 -8.08 0.28
CA LEU A 151 -17.70 -8.10 -0.18
C LEU A 151 -18.04 -6.90 -1.08
N VAL A 152 -17.63 -5.70 -0.66
CA VAL A 152 -17.83 -4.48 -1.44
C VAL A 152 -17.13 -4.60 -2.79
N LEU A 153 -15.86 -5.02 -2.80
CA LEU A 153 -15.08 -5.14 -4.02
C LEU A 153 -15.62 -6.21 -4.98
N THR A 154 -16.11 -7.34 -4.47
CA THR A 154 -16.75 -8.36 -5.33
C THR A 154 -17.98 -7.82 -6.04
N SER A 155 -18.78 -6.99 -5.34
CA SER A 155 -19.93 -6.31 -5.95
C SER A 155 -19.50 -5.23 -6.94
N VAL A 156 -18.54 -4.37 -6.56
CA VAL A 156 -18.03 -3.29 -7.38
C VAL A 156 -17.46 -3.79 -8.71
N TRP A 157 -16.83 -4.97 -8.71
CA TRP A 157 -16.20 -5.58 -9.88
C TRP A 157 -17.02 -6.70 -10.54
N ASN A 158 -18.27 -6.92 -10.11
CA ASN A 158 -19.19 -7.92 -10.67
C ASN A 158 -18.56 -9.33 -10.76
N LEU A 159 -17.96 -9.80 -9.66
CA LEU A 159 -17.45 -11.17 -9.61
C LEU A 159 -18.62 -12.16 -9.52
N GLY A 160 -18.47 -13.31 -10.16
CA GLY A 160 -19.39 -14.42 -10.05
C GLY A 160 -19.40 -15.03 -8.65
N PRO A 161 -20.39 -15.87 -8.30
CA PRO A 161 -20.58 -16.34 -6.93
C PRO A 161 -19.39 -17.13 -6.39
N LEU A 162 -18.79 -17.99 -7.21
CA LEU A 162 -17.66 -18.83 -6.78
C LEU A 162 -16.41 -17.99 -6.50
N CYS A 163 -16.06 -17.08 -7.41
CA CYS A 163 -14.95 -16.15 -7.24
C CYS A 163 -15.17 -15.22 -6.04
N SER A 164 -16.42 -14.78 -5.81
CA SER A 164 -16.78 -13.94 -4.67
C SER A 164 -16.60 -14.67 -3.34
N ILE A 165 -17.12 -15.91 -3.23
CA ILE A 165 -16.94 -16.73 -2.02
C ILE A 165 -15.46 -16.94 -1.73
N PHE A 166 -14.66 -17.28 -2.75
CA PHE A 166 -13.23 -17.49 -2.59
C PHE A 166 -12.51 -16.22 -2.10
N PHE A 167 -12.74 -15.07 -2.75
CA PHE A 167 -12.10 -13.82 -2.41
C PHE A 167 -12.48 -13.32 -0.99
N VAL A 168 -13.76 -13.40 -0.64
CA VAL A 168 -14.26 -13.06 0.71
C VAL A 168 -13.70 -14.00 1.76
N SER A 169 -13.55 -15.29 1.45
CA SER A 169 -12.93 -16.27 2.36
C SER A 169 -11.47 -15.92 2.65
N ILE A 170 -10.71 -15.48 1.65
CA ILE A 170 -9.33 -15.01 1.86
C ILE A 170 -9.32 -13.78 2.78
N GLY A 171 -10.13 -12.76 2.49
CA GLY A 171 -10.21 -11.55 3.33
C GLY A 171 -10.60 -11.87 4.77
N SER A 172 -11.57 -12.77 4.95
CA SER A 172 -12.02 -13.24 6.27
C SER A 172 -10.94 -14.02 7.01
N TRP A 173 -10.21 -14.89 6.30
CA TRP A 173 -9.10 -15.63 6.86
C TRP A 173 -7.97 -14.71 7.35
N VAL A 174 -7.60 -13.69 6.56
CA VAL A 174 -6.59 -12.70 6.96
C VAL A 174 -7.07 -11.89 8.17
N GLY A 175 -8.33 -11.43 8.17
CA GLY A 175 -8.93 -10.74 9.32
C GLY A 175 -8.91 -11.60 10.60
N LEU A 176 -9.30 -12.87 10.48
CA LEU A 176 -9.27 -13.82 11.60
C LEU A 176 -7.85 -14.07 12.11
N ARG A 177 -6.85 -14.11 11.23
CA ARG A 177 -5.44 -14.24 11.61
C ARG A 177 -4.99 -13.07 12.48
N TYR A 178 -5.28 -11.82 12.06
CA TYR A 178 -4.99 -10.64 12.88
C TYR A 178 -5.73 -10.64 14.21
N PHE A 179 -6.97 -11.15 14.24
CA PHE A 179 -7.77 -11.23 15.46
C PHE A 179 -7.37 -12.35 16.42
N ARG A 180 -6.84 -13.48 15.94
CA ARG A 180 -6.53 -14.64 16.78
C ARG A 180 -5.10 -14.64 17.31
N PHE A 181 -4.15 -14.18 16.51
CA PHE A 181 -2.72 -14.21 16.86
C PHE A 181 -2.28 -12.89 17.48
N ARG A 182 -1.27 -12.91 18.35
CA ARG A 182 -0.82 -11.74 19.15
C ARG A 182 0.70 -11.57 19.17
N ASP A 183 1.40 -12.43 18.45
CA ASP A 183 2.85 -12.52 18.38
C ASP A 183 3.37 -11.97 17.05
N GLU A 184 4.56 -11.39 17.13
CA GLU A 184 5.23 -10.72 16.03
C GLU A 184 5.46 -11.63 14.82
N ILE A 185 5.84 -12.89 15.04
CA ILE A 185 6.13 -13.85 13.98
C ILE A 185 4.86 -14.19 13.18
N ARG A 186 3.74 -14.47 13.86
CA ARG A 186 2.47 -14.73 13.18
C ARG A 186 1.92 -13.46 12.56
N ASP A 187 2.12 -12.28 13.15
CA ASP A 187 1.74 -10.99 12.55
C ASP A 187 2.54 -10.71 11.26
N GLN A 188 3.84 -11.03 11.19
CA GLN A 188 4.63 -10.99 9.95
C GLN A 188 4.05 -11.91 8.87
N SER A 189 3.66 -13.12 9.25
CA SER A 189 3.02 -14.05 8.31
C SER A 189 1.62 -13.57 7.90
N SER A 190 0.85 -12.95 8.80
CA SER A 190 -0.45 -12.34 8.48
C SER A 190 -0.28 -11.19 7.50
N TYR A 191 0.76 -10.37 7.67
CA TYR A 191 1.07 -9.28 6.75
C TYR A 191 1.42 -9.78 5.33
N ARG A 192 2.15 -10.90 5.22
CA ARG A 192 2.37 -11.55 3.91
C ARG A 192 1.06 -12.00 3.25
N LEU A 193 0.16 -12.62 4.01
CA LEU A 193 -1.16 -13.03 3.49
C LEU A 193 -2.03 -11.82 3.12
N TYR A 194 -1.97 -10.74 3.90
CA TYR A 194 -2.60 -9.47 3.58
C TYR A 194 -2.09 -8.91 2.25
N ASN A 195 -0.78 -8.95 1.98
CA ASN A 195 -0.24 -8.50 0.70
C ASN A 195 -0.68 -9.38 -0.48
N ILE A 196 -0.88 -10.69 -0.28
CA ILE A 196 -1.47 -11.58 -1.30
C ILE A 196 -2.93 -11.19 -1.56
N TRP A 197 -3.71 -10.93 -0.51
CA TRP A 197 -5.07 -10.41 -0.66
C TRP A 197 -5.11 -9.06 -1.38
N LEU A 198 -4.22 -8.13 -1.02
CA LEU A 198 -4.08 -6.81 -1.62
C LEU A 198 -3.69 -6.91 -3.10
N MET A 199 -2.79 -7.82 -3.46
CA MET A 199 -2.49 -8.13 -4.86
C MET A 199 -3.76 -8.58 -5.59
N GLY A 200 -4.57 -9.45 -4.98
CA GLY A 200 -5.88 -9.83 -5.50
C GLY A 200 -6.80 -8.62 -5.74
N VAL A 201 -6.89 -7.69 -4.79
CA VAL A 201 -7.63 -6.42 -4.95
C VAL A 201 -7.19 -5.67 -6.22
N HIS A 202 -5.89 -5.56 -6.47
CA HIS A 202 -5.36 -4.86 -7.64
C HIS A 202 -5.58 -5.61 -8.97
N LEU A 203 -5.92 -6.90 -8.92
CA LEU A 203 -6.27 -7.69 -10.11
C LEU A 203 -7.77 -7.63 -10.44
N LEU A 204 -8.64 -7.33 -9.47
CA LEU A 204 -10.10 -7.26 -9.69
C LEU A 204 -10.54 -6.31 -10.83
N PRO A 205 -9.89 -5.14 -11.06
CA PRO A 205 -10.21 -4.29 -12.20
C PRO A 205 -10.11 -4.97 -13.56
N ALA A 206 -9.31 -6.04 -13.67
CA ALA A 206 -9.25 -6.85 -14.88
C ALA A 206 -10.62 -7.45 -15.22
N ASN A 207 -11.44 -7.83 -14.23
CA ASN A 207 -12.79 -8.35 -14.49
C ASN A 207 -13.72 -7.31 -15.12
N GLY A 208 -13.53 -6.03 -14.76
CA GLY A 208 -14.28 -4.93 -15.37
C GLY A 208 -13.91 -4.68 -16.84
N ARG A 209 -12.75 -5.18 -17.30
CA ARG A 209 -12.29 -5.07 -18.70
C ARG A 209 -12.50 -6.37 -19.48
N PHE A 210 -12.22 -7.49 -18.84
CA PHE A 210 -12.32 -8.84 -19.36
C PHE A 210 -13.11 -9.65 -18.34
N PRO A 211 -14.41 -9.92 -18.56
CA PRO A 211 -15.30 -10.56 -17.57
C PRO A 211 -15.01 -12.06 -17.39
N VAL A 212 -13.76 -12.39 -17.06
CA VAL A 212 -13.22 -13.73 -16.88
C VAL A 212 -13.56 -14.27 -15.49
N LEU A 213 -13.98 -13.45 -14.54
CA LEU A 213 -14.34 -13.90 -13.18
C LEU A 213 -15.84 -13.84 -12.92
N ALA A 214 -16.66 -13.73 -13.98
CA ALA A 214 -18.10 -13.51 -13.89
C ALA A 214 -18.94 -14.80 -13.69
N TRP A 215 -18.31 -15.97 -13.74
CA TRP A 215 -18.97 -17.29 -13.62
C TRP A 215 -19.21 -17.77 -12.18
#